data_AF-B5AZW7-F1
#
_entry.id   AF-B5AZW7-F1
#
_cell.length_a   1.000
_cell.length_b   1.000
_cell.length_c   1.000
_cell.angle_alpha   90.00
_cell.angle_beta   90.00
_cell.angle_gamma   90.00
#
_symmetry.space_group_name_H-M   'P 1'
#
loop_
_entity.id
_entity.type
_entity.pdbx_description
1 polymer ?
#
loop_
_entity_poly.entity_id
_entity_poly.type
_entity_poly.pdbx_seq_one_letter_code
_entity_poly.pdbx_strand_id
1 'polypeptide(L)'
;LVSAIPYVGEMIVYWIWGGFSVNNATLSRFFCFHFLLPFVLMAMVGMHLLFLHQSGSNNPLGINSDVDKIPFHQYYSYKDLFGFFVMLLLLIEISMLFPNALGDSENFIPANPLVTPLHIKP
;
A
#
# COMPACT_ATOMS: atom_id res chain seq x y z
N LEU A 1 -11.91 -15.96 -1.40
CA LEU A 1 -12.03 -15.36 -0.05
C LEU A 1 -13.44 -14.83 0.18
N VAL A 2 -13.92 -13.85 -0.60
CA VAL A 2 -15.27 -13.26 -0.43
C VAL A 2 -16.40 -14.27 -0.64
N SER A 3 -16.18 -15.31 -1.44
CA SER A 3 -17.13 -16.43 -1.62
C SER A 3 -17.49 -17.17 -0.32
N ALA A 4 -16.67 -17.05 0.74
CA ALA A 4 -16.94 -17.70 2.02
C ALA A 4 -18.06 -17.03 2.83
N ILE A 5 -18.54 -15.85 2.42
CA ILE A 5 -19.66 -15.17 3.09
C ILE A 5 -20.96 -15.95 2.80
N PRO A 6 -21.68 -16.45 3.83
CA PRO A 6 -22.90 -17.20 3.63
C PRO A 6 -23.95 -16.43 2.83
N TYR A 7 -24.72 -17.14 2.00
CA TYR A 7 -25.83 -16.64 1.18
C TYR A 7 -25.49 -15.65 0.05
N VAL A 8 -24.53 -14.73 0.25
CA VAL A 8 -24.26 -13.64 -0.70
C VAL A 8 -22.85 -13.65 -1.29
N GLY A 9 -21.93 -14.46 -0.76
CA GLY A 9 -20.50 -14.43 -1.14
C GLY A 9 -20.26 -14.66 -2.62
N GLU A 10 -20.92 -15.65 -3.22
CA GLU A 10 -20.78 -15.96 -4.65
C GLU A 10 -21.27 -14.80 -5.53
N MET A 11 -22.42 -14.22 -5.20
CA MET A 11 -22.96 -13.06 -5.91
C MET A 11 -21.99 -11.88 -5.86
N ILE A 12 -21.36 -11.62 -4.70
CA ILE A 12 -20.38 -10.55 -4.56
C ILE A 12 -19.13 -10.83 -5.41
N VAL A 13 -18.65 -12.08 -5.46
CA VAL A 13 -17.49 -12.44 -6.30
C VAL A 13 -17.78 -12.16 -7.78
N TYR A 14 -18.93 -12.60 -8.30
CA TYR A 14 -19.30 -12.34 -9.69
C TYR A 14 -19.50 -10.85 -9.96
N TRP A 15 -20.04 -10.12 -8.99
CA TRP A 15 -20.15 -8.67 -9.08
C TRP A 15 -18.76 -8.01 -9.14
N ILE A 16 -17.81 -8.43 -8.30
CA ILE A 16 -16.42 -7.93 -8.31
C ILE A 16 -15.74 -8.25 -9.63
N TRP A 17 -15.89 -9.45 -10.17
CA TRP A 17 -15.26 -9.83 -11.44
C TRP A 17 -15.94 -9.19 -12.65
N GLY A 18 -17.24 -8.94 -12.59
CA GLY A 18 -18.03 -8.50 -13.74
C GLY A 18 -18.34 -9.63 -14.71
N GLY A 19 -18.40 -10.86 -14.22
CA GLY A 19 -18.55 -12.08 -15.00
C GLY A 19 -18.28 -13.30 -14.13
N PHE A 20 -18.22 -14.47 -14.76
CA PHE A 20 -18.04 -15.76 -14.06
C PHE A 20 -16.59 -16.09 -13.72
N SER A 21 -15.63 -15.32 -14.26
CA SER A 21 -14.20 -15.49 -14.02
C SER A 21 -13.48 -14.14 -14.15
N VAL A 22 -12.22 -14.10 -13.70
CA VAL A 22 -11.35 -12.93 -13.90
C VAL A 22 -11.07 -12.77 -15.39
N ASN A 23 -11.46 -11.62 -15.94
CA ASN A 23 -11.34 -11.34 -17.37
C ASN A 23 -11.09 -9.83 -17.63
N ASN A 24 -11.28 -9.39 -18.88
CA ASN A 24 -11.08 -8.00 -19.26
C ASN A 24 -11.92 -7.00 -18.43
N ALA A 25 -13.17 -7.33 -18.10
CA ALA A 25 -14.01 -6.47 -17.28
C ALA A 25 -13.43 -6.29 -15.86
N THR A 26 -12.78 -7.32 -15.32
CA THR A 26 -12.06 -7.28 -14.04
C THR A 26 -10.79 -6.44 -14.14
N LEU A 27 -10.02 -6.57 -15.21
CA LEU A 27 -8.78 -5.81 -15.39
C LEU A 27 -9.05 -4.31 -15.51
N SER A 28 -10.02 -3.90 -16.34
CA SER A 28 -10.33 -2.47 -16.52
C SER A 28 -10.80 -1.80 -15.23
N ARG A 29 -11.66 -2.47 -14.44
CA ARG A 29 -12.12 -1.91 -13.16
C ARG A 29 -11.00 -1.89 -12.11
N PHE A 30 -10.13 -2.90 -12.07
CA PHE A 30 -9.01 -2.93 -11.13
C PHE A 30 -8.04 -1.80 -11.43
N PHE A 31 -7.82 -1.47 -12.70
CA PHE A 31 -7.07 -0.28 -13.07
C PHE A 31 -7.75 1.01 -12.58
N CYS A 32 -9.06 1.16 -12.79
CA CYS A 32 -9.80 2.33 -12.28
C CYS A 32 -9.72 2.47 -10.76
N PHE A 33 -9.87 1.36 -10.01
CA PHE A 33 -9.74 1.38 -8.55
C PHE A 33 -8.31 1.64 -8.10
N HIS A 34 -7.32 1.02 -8.74
CA HIS A 34 -5.91 1.26 -8.46
C HIS A 34 -5.53 2.73 -8.67
N PHE A 35 -6.12 3.40 -9.65
CA PHE A 35 -5.95 4.84 -9.84
C PHE A 35 -6.65 5.67 -8.76
N LEU A 36 -7.89 5.32 -8.39
CA LEU A 36 -8.70 6.10 -7.43
C LEU A 36 -8.20 5.98 -5.98
N LEU A 37 -7.86 4.75 -5.55
CA LEU A 37 -7.57 4.44 -4.15
C LEU A 37 -6.40 5.25 -3.56
N PRO A 38 -5.29 5.52 -4.26
CA PRO A 38 -4.23 6.41 -3.76
C PRO A 38 -4.71 7.79 -3.35
N PHE A 39 -5.71 8.37 -4.04
CA PHE A 39 -6.27 9.67 -3.67
C PHE A 39 -7.17 9.58 -2.43
N VAL A 40 -7.93 8.49 -2.31
CA VAL A 40 -8.69 8.20 -1.08
C VAL A 40 -7.73 8.04 0.10
N LEU A 41 -6.62 7.31 -0.09
CA LEU A 41 -5.59 7.15 0.94
C LEU A 41 -4.94 8.48 1.31
N MET A 42 -4.67 9.36 0.35
CA MET A 42 -4.17 10.72 0.63
C MET A 42 -5.13 11.51 1.53
N ALA A 43 -6.44 11.46 1.26
CA ALA A 43 -7.44 12.09 2.12
C ALA A 43 -7.48 11.46 3.52
N MET A 44 -7.35 10.13 3.61
CA MET A 44 -7.26 9.42 4.90
C MET A 44 -6.00 9.79 5.69
N VAL A 45 -4.86 9.97 5.02
CA VAL A 45 -3.61 10.47 5.66
C VAL A 45 -3.83 11.88 6.20
N GLY A 46 -4.52 12.75 5.47
CA GLY A 46 -4.90 14.08 5.97
C GLY A 46 -5.73 14.02 7.24
N MET A 47 -6.77 13.17 7.28
CA MET A 47 -7.58 12.93 8.48
C MET A 47 -6.76 12.35 9.63
N HIS A 48 -5.88 11.40 9.34
CA HIS A 48 -4.98 10.81 10.32
C HIS A 48 -4.08 11.87 10.97
N LEU A 49 -3.45 12.73 10.16
CA LEU A 49 -2.60 13.81 10.66
C LEU A 49 -3.39 14.87 11.44
N LEU A 50 -4.63 15.16 11.05
CA LEU A 50 -5.51 16.06 11.79
C LEU A 50 -5.74 15.55 13.23
N PHE A 51 -6.08 14.27 13.39
CA PHE A 51 -6.27 13.68 14.73
C PHE A 51 -4.96 13.60 15.51
N LEU A 52 -3.85 13.28 14.85
CA LEU A 52 -2.54 13.31 15.49
C LEU A 52 -2.19 14.71 16.00
N HIS A 53 -2.53 15.78 15.27
CA HIS A 53 -2.30 17.15 15.69
C HIS A 53 -3.16 17.57 16.89
N GLN A 54 -4.27 16.90 17.17
CA GLN A 54 -5.08 17.19 18.37
C GLN A 54 -4.41 16.71 19.66
N SER A 55 -3.75 15.55 19.64
CA SER A 55 -3.06 14.98 20.81
C SER A 55 -1.56 15.27 20.85
N GLY A 56 -0.96 15.54 19.70
CA GLY A 56 0.49 15.48 19.51
C GLY A 56 1.03 14.05 19.44
N SER A 57 2.32 13.93 19.11
CA SER A 57 3.03 12.65 19.06
C SER A 57 3.35 12.12 20.46
N ASN A 58 3.32 10.81 20.62
CA ASN A 58 3.87 10.16 21.79
C ASN A 58 5.42 10.13 21.74
N ASN A 59 6.06 9.75 22.83
CA ASN A 59 7.51 9.59 22.95
C ASN A 59 7.89 8.20 23.51
N PRO A 60 9.15 7.75 23.40
CA PRO A 60 9.56 6.41 23.79
C PRO A 60 9.31 6.04 25.27
N LEU A 61 9.25 7.05 26.16
CA LEU A 61 8.97 6.83 27.58
C LEU A 61 7.47 6.71 27.88
N GLY A 62 6.59 7.08 26.93
CA GLY A 62 5.14 6.99 27.09
C GLY A 62 4.55 7.95 28.13
N ILE A 63 5.33 8.91 28.64
CA ILE A 63 4.89 9.93 29.60
C ILE A 63 4.55 11.24 28.86
N ASN A 64 3.83 12.17 29.51
CA ASN A 64 3.51 13.46 28.89
C ASN A 64 4.80 14.26 28.60
N SER A 65 4.98 14.71 27.35
CA SER A 65 6.12 15.50 26.86
C SER A 65 5.90 17.01 26.84
N ASP A 66 4.76 17.53 27.32
CA ASP A 66 4.43 18.97 27.32
C ASP A 66 5.50 19.85 27.99
N VAL A 67 6.22 19.29 28.97
CA VAL A 67 7.27 19.99 29.72
C VAL A 67 8.54 20.26 28.91
N ASP A 68 8.76 19.55 27.80
CA ASP A 68 9.99 19.61 27.00
C ASP A 68 9.70 19.46 25.50
N LYS A 69 8.87 20.37 24.98
CA LYS A 69 8.56 20.45 23.55
C LYS A 69 9.60 21.29 22.82
N ILE A 70 10.08 20.75 21.69
CA ILE A 70 10.92 21.47 20.72
C ILE A 70 10.14 21.76 19.44
N PRO A 71 10.46 22.84 18.71
CA PRO A 71 9.80 23.13 17.43
C PRO A 71 10.09 22.04 16.39
N PHE A 72 9.14 21.82 15.48
CA PHE A 72 9.30 20.79 14.44
C PHE A 72 10.38 21.16 13.42
N HIS A 73 10.35 22.42 12.95
CA HIS A 73 11.34 22.92 12.02
C HIS A 73 12.71 23.01 12.69
N GLN A 74 13.78 22.84 11.90
CA GLN A 74 15.18 22.63 12.32
C GLN A 74 15.44 21.26 12.96
N TYR A 75 14.63 20.79 13.90
CA TYR A 75 14.92 19.51 14.56
C TYR A 75 14.42 18.31 13.75
N TYR A 76 13.12 18.17 13.60
CA TYR A 76 12.54 17.02 12.89
C TYR A 76 12.61 17.18 11.38
N SER A 77 12.54 18.40 10.84
CA SER A 77 12.68 18.60 9.38
C SER A 77 14.02 18.07 8.83
N TYR A 78 15.16 18.35 9.48
CA TYR A 78 16.45 17.83 9.02
C TYR A 78 16.63 16.34 9.31
N LYS A 79 16.10 15.85 10.44
CA LYS A 79 16.09 14.41 10.76
C LYS A 79 15.33 13.62 9.70
N ASP A 80 14.16 14.10 9.31
CA ASP A 80 13.29 13.46 8.31
C ASP A 80 13.92 13.56 6.91
N LEU A 81 14.56 14.69 6.58
CA LEU A 81 15.30 14.84 5.32
C LEU A 81 16.46 13.83 5.21
N PHE A 82 17.21 13.60 6.29
CA PHE A 82 18.24 12.57 6.32
C PHE A 82 17.64 11.18 6.10
N GLY A 83 16.55 10.86 6.80
CA GLY A 83 15.82 9.60 6.61
C GLY A 83 15.32 9.41 5.18
N PHE A 84 14.83 10.48 4.55
CA PHE A 84 14.41 10.48 3.15
C PHE A 84 15.57 10.15 2.20
N PHE A 85 16.76 10.72 2.40
CA PHE A 85 17.93 10.40 1.58
C PHE A 85 18.37 8.95 1.73
N VAL A 86 18.35 8.40 2.95
CA VAL A 86 18.66 6.99 3.19
C VAL A 86 17.65 6.09 2.46
N MET A 87 16.35 6.37 2.59
CA MET A 87 15.30 5.63 1.88
C MET A 87 15.48 5.71 0.36
N LEU A 88 15.77 6.90 -0.18
CA LEU A 88 15.96 7.11 -1.61
C LEU A 88 17.18 6.35 -2.14
N LEU A 89 18.29 6.33 -1.38
CA LEU A 89 19.49 5.56 -1.74
C LEU A 89 19.17 4.07 -1.87
N LEU A 90 18.46 3.50 -0.89
CA LEU A 90 18.05 2.09 -0.91
C LEU A 90 17.11 1.79 -2.09
N LEU A 91 16.17 2.70 -2.39
CA LEU A 91 15.28 2.55 -3.54
C LEU A 91 16.05 2.56 -4.86
N ILE A 92 17.01 3.47 -5.02
CA ILE A 92 17.88 3.55 -6.21
C ILE A 92 18.71 2.28 -6.36
N GLU A 93 19.30 1.79 -5.27
CA GLU A 93 20.10 0.57 -5.27
C GLU A 93 19.29 -0.63 -5.77
N ILE A 94 18.11 -0.86 -5.20
CA ILE A 94 17.22 -1.95 -5.62
C ILE A 94 16.78 -1.75 -7.08
N SER A 95 16.39 -0.53 -7.46
CA SER A 95 15.87 -0.27 -8.81
C SER A 95 16.93 -0.40 -9.91
N MET A 96 18.17 0.00 -9.63
CA MET A 96 19.23 0.04 -10.64
C MET A 96 20.10 -1.22 -10.65
N LEU A 97 20.40 -1.80 -9.49
CA LEU A 97 21.29 -2.96 -9.39
C LEU A 97 20.52 -4.28 -9.34
N PHE A 98 19.31 -4.27 -8.74
CA PHE A 98 18.54 -5.49 -8.47
C PHE A 98 17.04 -5.35 -8.82
N PRO A 99 16.66 -4.86 -10.01
CA PRO A 99 15.29 -4.44 -10.32
C PRO A 99 14.24 -5.55 -10.15
N ASN A 100 14.64 -6.81 -10.29
CA ASN A 100 13.75 -7.96 -10.20
C ASN A 100 13.90 -8.75 -8.88
N ALA A 101 14.77 -8.33 -7.95
CA ALA A 101 15.06 -9.12 -6.75
C ALA A 101 13.87 -9.27 -5.79
N LEU A 102 12.95 -8.30 -5.81
CA LEU A 102 11.72 -8.33 -5.01
C LEU A 102 10.48 -8.77 -5.82
N GLY A 103 10.67 -9.16 -7.08
CA GLY A 103 9.61 -9.62 -7.98
C GLY A 103 9.57 -11.14 -8.12
N ASP A 104 8.63 -11.64 -8.92
CA ASP A 104 8.54 -13.04 -9.30
C ASP A 104 8.76 -13.21 -10.82
N SER A 105 9.57 -14.19 -11.21
CA SER A 105 9.84 -14.46 -12.62
C SER A 105 8.60 -14.92 -13.39
N GLU A 106 7.61 -15.53 -12.73
CA GLU A 106 6.36 -15.97 -13.35
C GLU A 106 5.51 -14.80 -13.86
N ASN A 107 5.65 -13.59 -13.30
CA ASN A 107 4.94 -12.39 -13.77
C ASN A 107 5.48 -11.84 -15.11
N PHE A 108 6.58 -12.39 -15.63
CA PHE A 108 7.03 -12.13 -17.01
C PHE A 108 6.34 -13.02 -18.04
N ILE A 109 5.58 -14.04 -17.60
CA ILE A 109 4.81 -14.92 -18.46
C ILE A 109 3.39 -14.36 -18.58
N PRO A 110 2.85 -14.17 -19.80
CA PRO A 110 1.46 -13.73 -19.97
C PRO A 110 0.48 -14.69 -19.28
N ALA A 111 -0.55 -14.12 -18.64
CA ALA A 111 -1.53 -14.88 -17.89
C ALA A 111 -2.24 -15.93 -18.78
N ASN A 112 -2.29 -17.17 -18.29
CA ASN A 112 -3.03 -18.26 -18.92
C ASN A 112 -4.09 -18.79 -17.94
N PRO A 113 -5.40 -18.60 -18.19
CA PRO A 113 -6.45 -19.01 -17.26
C PRO A 113 -6.58 -20.54 -17.09
N LEU A 114 -5.93 -21.33 -17.95
CA LEU A 114 -5.95 -22.80 -17.91
C LEU A 114 -4.76 -23.40 -17.15
N VAL A 115 -3.77 -22.59 -16.77
CA VAL A 115 -2.54 -23.06 -16.14
C VAL A 115 -2.30 -22.25 -14.87
N THR A 116 -2.32 -22.94 -13.73
CA THR A 116 -1.86 -22.37 -12.46
C THR A 116 -0.39 -22.73 -12.26
N PRO A 117 0.48 -21.77 -11.96
CA PRO A 117 1.87 -22.10 -11.66
C PRO A 117 2.01 -22.98 -10.41
N LEU A 118 3.03 -23.84 -10.41
CA LEU A 118 3.24 -24.85 -9.36
C LEU A 118 3.52 -24.23 -7.99
N HIS A 119 4.21 -23.09 -7.96
CA HIS A 119 4.62 -22.40 -6.73
C HIS A 119 3.97 -21.01 -6.61
N ILE A 120 2.68 -20.91 -6.95
CA ILE A 120 1.93 -19.66 -6.86
C ILE A 120 2.05 -19.04 -5.46
N LYS A 121 2.41 -17.76 -5.43
CA LYS A 121 2.50 -16.96 -4.22
C LYS A 121 2.07 -15.52 -4.52
N PRO A 122 1.59 -14.77 -3.51
CA PRO A 122 1.33 -13.34 -3.63
C PRO A 122 2.58 -12.54 -3.98
#